data_AF-A0A537W3U2-F1
#
_entry.id   AF-A0A537W3U2-F1
#
_cell.length_a   1.000
_cell.length_b   1.000
_cell.length_c   1.000
_cell.angle_alpha   90.00
_cell.angle_beta   90.00
_cell.angle_gamma   90.00
#
_symmetry.space_group_name_H-M   'P 1'
#
loop_
_entity.id
_entity.type
_entity.pdbx_description
1 polymer ?
#
loop_
_entity_poly.entity_id
_entity_poly.type
_entity_poly.pdbx_seq_one_letter_code
_entity_poly.pdbx_strand_id
1 'polypeptide(L)'
;MYFWIDADAWLQEWRAVELYCAAAGRDRLAIVPEIDRAYKRHYKRPKLFGWNLAWKCYREAFGWRVADRLGRNPMVNCGVFALHRDAPHWQAWARIMTGVLQRTRFFYVEQIALNYAIFADNLPANFLPAYCNWMPGDAAPRFDGKRGLFVEPYMPHETIGIMHLAGSEQKEQVFTLTRLEGGTIKTGLRYHDTQALRHAAAE
;
A
#
# COMPACT_ATOMS: atom_id res chain seq x y z
N MET A 1 11.71 -1.61 -17.63
CA MET A 1 10.93 -1.86 -16.41
C MET A 1 11.10 -0.65 -15.52
N TYR A 2 10.02 -0.13 -14.95
CA TYR A 2 10.06 0.90 -13.92
C TYR A 2 9.60 0.28 -12.60
N PHE A 3 10.34 0.56 -11.53
CA PHE A 3 9.92 0.32 -10.16
C PHE A 3 9.74 1.70 -9.51
N TRP A 4 8.57 1.95 -8.98
CA TRP A 4 8.18 3.20 -8.34
C TRP A 4 8.00 2.98 -6.84
N ILE A 5 8.49 3.92 -6.05
CA ILE A 5 8.29 4.00 -4.61
C ILE A 5 8.09 5.47 -4.20
N ASP A 6 7.05 5.75 -3.42
CA ASP A 6 6.79 7.08 -2.89
C ASP A 6 7.86 7.50 -1.87
N ALA A 7 8.08 8.81 -1.76
CA ALA A 7 9.11 9.37 -0.89
C ALA A 7 8.84 9.19 0.62
N ASP A 8 7.61 8.81 1.00
CA ASP A 8 7.22 8.45 2.35
C ASP A 8 7.13 6.93 2.58
N ALA A 9 7.65 6.13 1.65
CA ALA A 9 7.93 4.73 1.82
C ALA A 9 9.44 4.46 1.89
N TRP A 10 9.84 3.37 2.54
CA TRP A 10 11.22 2.93 2.61
C TRP A 10 11.36 1.41 2.59
N LEU A 11 12.49 0.94 2.05
CA LEU A 11 12.79 -0.47 1.86
C LEU A 11 13.49 -1.05 3.10
N GLN A 12 12.89 -2.08 3.70
CA GLN A 12 13.49 -2.88 4.75
C GLN A 12 14.23 -4.10 4.19
N GLU A 13 13.62 -4.81 3.22
CA GLU A 13 14.16 -6.06 2.66
C GLU A 13 14.06 -6.09 1.13
N TRP A 14 15.19 -6.37 0.47
CA TRP A 14 15.31 -6.34 -1.00
C TRP A 14 14.40 -7.34 -1.72
N ARG A 15 14.04 -8.45 -1.06
CA ARG A 15 13.12 -9.47 -1.58
C ARG A 15 11.81 -8.87 -2.11
N ALA A 16 11.31 -7.78 -1.52
CA ALA A 16 10.13 -7.10 -2.04
C ALA A 16 10.33 -6.56 -3.46
N VAL A 17 11.48 -5.93 -3.74
CA VAL A 17 11.82 -5.41 -5.08
C VAL A 17 11.90 -6.56 -6.10
N GLU A 18 12.50 -7.69 -5.71
CA GLU A 18 12.56 -8.89 -6.57
C GLU A 18 11.17 -9.43 -6.89
N LEU A 19 10.27 -9.48 -5.91
CA LEU A 19 8.87 -9.86 -6.12
C LEU A 19 8.16 -8.91 -7.08
N TYR A 20 8.37 -7.59 -6.96
CA TYR A 20 7.82 -6.60 -7.91
C TYR A 20 8.35 -6.82 -9.34
N CYS A 21 9.65 -7.00 -9.51
CA CYS A 21 10.25 -7.24 -10.81
C CYS A 21 9.75 -8.54 -11.45
N ALA A 22 9.64 -9.62 -10.67
CA ALA A 22 9.12 -10.90 -11.13
C ALA A 22 7.62 -10.82 -11.48
N ALA A 23 6.83 -10.14 -10.65
CA ALA A 23 5.38 -10.05 -10.83
C ALA A 23 4.96 -9.13 -11.98
N ALA A 24 5.70 -8.07 -12.29
CA ALA A 24 5.32 -7.14 -13.36
C ALA A 24 5.52 -7.76 -14.76
N GLY A 25 6.58 -8.54 -14.97
CA GLY A 25 6.86 -9.17 -16.26
C GLY A 25 6.92 -8.15 -17.41
N ARG A 26 6.26 -8.44 -18.55
CA ARG A 26 6.21 -7.52 -19.71
C ARG A 26 4.89 -6.78 -19.88
N ASP A 27 3.80 -7.34 -19.38
CA ASP A 27 2.42 -6.93 -19.71
C ASP A 27 1.52 -6.72 -18.48
N ARG A 28 2.06 -6.86 -17.26
CA ARG A 28 1.29 -6.78 -16.01
C ARG A 28 1.80 -5.67 -15.12
N LEU A 29 0.88 -5.04 -14.41
CA LEU A 29 1.20 -4.17 -13.29
C LEU A 29 1.39 -5.02 -12.03
N ALA A 30 2.54 -4.92 -11.37
CA ALA A 30 2.71 -5.44 -10.03
C ALA A 30 2.40 -4.34 -9.02
N ILE A 31 1.40 -4.56 -8.16
CA ILE A 31 0.90 -3.57 -7.21
C ILE A 31 0.29 -4.27 -5.99
N VAL A 32 0.18 -3.55 -4.87
CA VAL A 32 -0.35 -4.10 -3.62
C VAL A 32 -1.75 -3.55 -3.35
N PRO A 33 -2.77 -4.41 -3.20
CA PRO A 33 -4.06 -4.00 -2.65
C PRO A 33 -3.93 -3.70 -1.15
N GLU A 34 -4.61 -2.65 -0.68
CA GLU A 34 -4.67 -2.27 0.72
C GLU A 34 -5.59 -3.22 1.51
N ILE A 35 -5.24 -4.50 1.55
CA ILE A 35 -5.95 -5.55 2.25
C ILE A 35 -4.95 -6.51 2.87
N ASP A 36 -5.13 -6.76 4.14
CA ASP A 36 -4.41 -7.79 4.87
C ASP A 36 -5.29 -8.30 6.02
N ARG A 37 -5.02 -9.53 6.46
CA ARG A 37 -5.64 -10.10 7.68
C ARG A 37 -5.35 -9.27 8.94
N ALA A 38 -4.32 -8.44 8.94
CA ALA A 38 -4.01 -7.55 10.04
C ALA A 38 -4.73 -6.20 9.98
N TYR A 39 -5.20 -5.79 8.80
CA TYR A 39 -5.66 -4.43 8.59
C TYR A 39 -7.01 -4.20 9.27
N LYS A 40 -7.02 -3.28 10.25
CA LYS A 40 -8.18 -2.98 11.10
C LYS A 40 -9.41 -2.52 10.30
N ARG A 41 -9.23 -2.00 9.10
CA ARG A 41 -10.29 -1.50 8.22
C ARG A 41 -11.37 -2.54 7.95
N HIS A 42 -11.01 -3.82 7.85
CA HIS A 42 -11.92 -4.91 7.51
C HIS A 42 -12.72 -5.46 8.71
N TYR A 43 -12.24 -5.20 9.93
CA TYR A 43 -12.88 -5.66 11.18
C TYR A 43 -13.79 -4.61 11.82
N LYS A 44 -13.82 -3.38 11.28
CA LYS A 44 -14.69 -2.32 11.76
C LYS A 44 -16.12 -2.51 11.24
N ARG A 45 -17.10 -2.06 12.02
CA ARG A 45 -18.51 -2.04 11.60
C ARG A 45 -18.63 -1.39 10.20
N PRO A 46 -19.26 -2.05 9.22
CA PRO A 46 -19.46 -1.49 7.91
C PRO A 46 -20.16 -0.13 8.00
N LYS A 47 -19.64 0.87 7.28
CA LYS A 47 -20.31 2.16 7.20
C LYS A 47 -21.62 2.01 6.42
N LEU A 48 -22.65 2.74 6.83
CA LEU A 48 -23.93 2.78 6.12
C LEU A 48 -23.69 3.19 4.65
N PHE A 49 -24.31 2.47 3.71
CA PHE A 49 -24.18 2.68 2.26
C PHE A 49 -22.75 2.59 1.68
N GLY A 50 -21.79 1.96 2.36
CA GLY A 50 -20.46 1.76 1.79
C GLY A 50 -19.66 3.05 1.60
N TRP A 51 -19.92 4.11 2.37
CA TRP A 51 -19.19 5.40 2.35
C TRP A 51 -17.76 5.30 2.94
N ASN A 52 -17.04 4.25 2.58
CA ASN A 52 -15.61 4.14 2.81
C ASN A 52 -14.86 5.15 1.91
N LEU A 53 -13.54 5.28 2.11
CA LEU A 53 -12.72 6.22 1.35
C LEU A 53 -12.78 5.92 -0.16
N ALA A 54 -12.61 4.65 -0.54
CA ALA A 54 -12.64 4.20 -1.93
C ALA A 54 -13.92 4.62 -2.64
N TRP A 55 -15.08 4.35 -2.05
CA TRP A 55 -16.38 4.71 -2.60
C TRP A 55 -16.54 6.22 -2.77
N LYS A 56 -16.11 7.02 -1.78
CA LYS A 56 -16.16 8.48 -1.88
C LYS A 56 -15.31 8.98 -3.05
N CYS A 57 -14.09 8.46 -3.19
CA CYS A 57 -13.19 8.87 -4.26
C CYS A 57 -13.68 8.41 -5.64
N TYR A 58 -14.21 7.19 -5.77
CA TYR A 58 -14.85 6.75 -7.02
C TYR A 58 -16.09 7.57 -7.36
N ARG A 59 -16.91 7.93 -6.36
CA ARG A 59 -18.09 8.77 -6.57
C ARG A 59 -17.68 10.14 -7.08
N GLU A 60 -16.65 10.73 -6.49
CA GLU A 60 -16.12 12.00 -6.92
C GLU A 60 -15.58 11.92 -8.35
N ALA A 61 -14.73 10.94 -8.65
CA ALA A 61 -14.10 10.80 -9.96
C ALA A 61 -15.06 10.41 -11.11
N PHE A 62 -16.01 9.50 -10.86
CA PHE A 62 -16.77 8.82 -11.92
C PHE A 62 -18.28 8.72 -11.66
N GLY A 63 -18.77 9.28 -10.55
CA GLY A 63 -20.17 9.26 -10.20
C GLY A 63 -20.65 7.96 -9.54
N TRP A 64 -21.93 7.96 -9.18
CA TRP A 64 -22.52 6.96 -8.29
C TRP A 64 -22.44 5.52 -8.80
N ARG A 65 -22.70 5.27 -10.10
CA ARG A 65 -22.73 3.91 -10.65
C ARG A 65 -21.37 3.22 -10.54
N VAL A 66 -20.29 3.95 -10.79
CA VAL A 66 -18.92 3.43 -10.66
C VAL A 66 -18.56 3.25 -9.19
N ALA A 67 -18.96 4.17 -8.32
CA ALA A 67 -18.75 4.04 -6.89
C ALA A 67 -19.43 2.80 -6.30
N ASP A 68 -20.68 2.53 -6.67
CA ASP A 68 -21.40 1.34 -6.20
C ASP A 68 -20.74 0.03 -6.66
N ARG A 69 -20.27 0.00 -7.92
CA ARG A 69 -19.59 -1.16 -8.51
C ARG A 69 -18.19 -1.39 -7.94
N LEU A 70 -17.35 -0.35 -7.88
CA LEU A 70 -15.92 -0.47 -7.60
C LEU A 70 -15.52 -0.08 -6.17
N GLY A 71 -16.33 0.73 -5.48
CA GLY A 71 -16.03 1.20 -4.12
C GLY A 71 -16.05 0.12 -3.04
N ARG A 72 -16.46 -1.10 -3.40
CA ARG A 72 -16.38 -2.30 -2.55
C ARG A 72 -15.02 -3.00 -2.64
N ASN A 73 -14.28 -2.80 -3.73
CA ASN A 73 -12.99 -3.43 -3.93
C ASN A 73 -11.94 -2.79 -3.00
N PRO A 74 -10.96 -3.57 -2.50
CA PRO A 74 -9.77 -2.99 -1.91
C PRO A 74 -9.10 -2.05 -2.92
N MET A 75 -8.75 -0.84 -2.47
CA MET A 75 -7.94 0.04 -3.31
C MET A 75 -6.57 -0.60 -3.50
N VAL A 76 -6.03 -0.57 -4.72
CA VAL A 76 -4.61 -0.80 -4.94
C VAL A 76 -3.85 0.50 -4.68
N ASN A 77 -2.78 0.40 -3.89
CA ASN A 77 -2.01 1.56 -3.47
C ASN A 77 -0.94 1.88 -4.52
N CYS A 78 -1.00 3.07 -5.14
CA CYS A 78 -0.08 3.44 -6.21
C CYS A 78 1.27 3.96 -5.71
N GLY A 79 1.50 4.00 -4.39
CA GLY A 79 2.77 4.46 -3.84
C GLY A 79 3.92 3.47 -4.01
N VAL A 80 3.62 2.20 -4.31
CA VAL A 80 4.66 1.23 -4.71
C VAL A 80 4.13 0.30 -5.80
N PHE A 81 4.77 0.35 -6.97
CA PHE A 81 4.41 -0.53 -8.09
C PHE A 81 5.60 -0.81 -9.02
N ALA A 82 5.50 -1.87 -9.80
CA ALA A 82 6.38 -2.11 -10.94
C ALA A 82 5.57 -2.29 -12.23
N LEU A 83 6.06 -1.68 -13.31
CA LEU A 83 5.38 -1.70 -14.60
C LEU A 83 6.39 -1.61 -15.74
N HIS A 84 6.20 -2.46 -16.76
CA HIS A 84 7.03 -2.42 -17.96
C HIS A 84 6.80 -1.11 -18.73
N ARG A 85 7.84 -0.56 -19.37
CA ARG A 85 7.76 0.75 -20.07
C ARG A 85 6.72 0.76 -21.21
N ASP A 86 6.53 -0.40 -21.83
CA ASP A 86 5.66 -0.58 -23.00
C ASP A 86 4.25 -1.08 -22.61
N ALA A 87 3.94 -1.16 -21.31
CA ALA A 87 2.65 -1.66 -20.85
C ALA A 87 1.51 -0.69 -21.20
N PRO A 88 0.32 -1.20 -21.60
CA PRO A 88 -0.81 -0.35 -22.00
C PRO A 88 -1.37 0.48 -20.85
N HIS A 89 -1.07 0.10 -19.60
CA HIS A 89 -1.46 0.80 -18.38
C HIS A 89 -1.06 2.26 -18.38
N TRP A 90 0.11 2.62 -18.92
CA TRP A 90 0.56 4.02 -18.96
C TRP A 90 -0.41 4.91 -19.73
N GLN A 91 -0.81 4.47 -20.92
CA GLN A 91 -1.73 5.22 -21.78
C GLN A 91 -3.14 5.28 -21.17
N ALA A 92 -3.62 4.16 -20.63
CA ALA A 92 -4.92 4.11 -19.98
C ALA A 92 -4.96 5.00 -18.73
N TRP A 93 -3.94 4.92 -17.87
CA TRP A 93 -3.84 5.71 -16.65
C TRP A 93 -3.83 7.21 -16.96
N ALA A 94 -3.00 7.64 -17.91
CA ALA A 94 -2.97 9.03 -18.37
C ALA A 94 -4.33 9.49 -18.91
N ARG A 95 -4.94 8.73 -19.82
CA ARG A 95 -6.26 9.04 -20.41
C ARG A 95 -7.35 9.21 -19.34
N ILE A 96 -7.43 8.26 -18.41
CA ILE A 96 -8.43 8.26 -17.33
C ILE A 96 -8.20 9.47 -16.43
N MET A 97 -6.96 9.68 -15.99
CA MET A 97 -6.59 10.78 -15.10
C MET A 97 -6.85 12.14 -15.75
N THR A 98 -6.48 12.36 -17.01
CA THR A 98 -6.82 13.59 -17.76
C THR A 98 -8.32 13.84 -17.74
N GLY A 99 -9.14 12.83 -18.01
CA GLY A 99 -10.60 12.98 -18.02
C GLY A 99 -11.19 13.35 -16.65
N VAL A 100 -10.68 12.75 -15.57
CA VAL A 100 -11.14 13.02 -14.19
C VAL A 100 -10.70 14.42 -13.72
N LEU A 101 -9.48 14.82 -14.06
CA LEU A 101 -8.91 16.13 -13.69
C LEU A 101 -9.57 17.32 -14.38
N GLN A 102 -10.27 17.11 -15.51
CA GLN A 102 -11.10 18.17 -16.11
C GLN A 102 -12.33 18.53 -15.26
N ARG A 103 -12.72 17.68 -14.30
CA ARG A 103 -13.99 17.82 -13.57
C ARG A 103 -13.84 17.87 -12.06
N THR A 104 -12.73 17.36 -11.54
CA THR A 104 -12.49 17.20 -10.10
C THR A 104 -11.05 17.51 -9.75
N ARG A 105 -10.81 17.80 -8.47
CA ARG A 105 -9.48 18.00 -7.91
C ARG A 105 -9.47 17.45 -6.48
N PHE A 106 -9.05 16.20 -6.35
CA PHE A 106 -8.89 15.55 -5.04
C PHE A 106 -7.58 14.78 -4.99
N PHE A 107 -7.09 14.59 -3.77
CA PHE A 107 -5.73 14.12 -3.50
C PHE A 107 -5.42 12.73 -4.08
N TYR A 108 -6.40 11.83 -4.17
CA TYR A 108 -6.19 10.43 -4.59
C TYR A 108 -6.46 10.18 -6.08
N VAL A 109 -6.46 11.23 -6.91
CA VAL A 109 -6.88 11.11 -8.31
C VAL A 109 -6.01 10.14 -9.10
N GLU A 110 -4.69 10.17 -8.91
CA GLU A 110 -3.79 9.24 -9.60
C GLU A 110 -4.04 7.79 -9.17
N GLN A 111 -4.19 7.52 -7.87
CA GLN A 111 -4.49 6.18 -7.36
C GLN A 111 -5.81 5.66 -7.92
N ILE A 112 -6.86 6.48 -7.87
CA ILE A 112 -8.20 6.08 -8.31
C ILE A 112 -8.28 5.88 -9.82
N ALA A 113 -7.56 6.67 -10.61
CA ALA A 113 -7.45 6.46 -12.05
C ALA A 113 -6.76 5.12 -12.37
N LEU A 114 -5.69 4.77 -11.67
CA LEU A 114 -5.00 3.49 -11.85
C LEU A 114 -5.90 2.30 -11.43
N ASN A 115 -6.58 2.44 -10.29
CA ASN A 115 -7.56 1.45 -9.83
C ASN A 115 -8.68 1.24 -10.85
N TYR A 116 -9.20 2.31 -11.45
CA TYR A 116 -10.21 2.22 -12.51
C TYR A 116 -9.68 1.47 -13.73
N ALA A 117 -8.44 1.75 -14.16
CA ALA A 117 -7.83 1.04 -15.29
C ALA A 117 -7.75 -0.48 -15.04
N ILE A 118 -7.45 -0.90 -13.80
CA ILE A 118 -7.37 -2.31 -13.43
C ILE A 118 -8.76 -2.94 -13.36
N PHE A 119 -9.69 -2.34 -12.60
CA PHE A 119 -10.96 -3.00 -12.26
C PHE A 119 -12.11 -2.72 -13.24
N ALA A 120 -12.10 -1.58 -13.95
CA ALA A 120 -13.12 -1.24 -14.93
C ALA A 120 -12.69 -1.63 -16.35
N ASP A 121 -11.45 -1.27 -16.72
CA ASP A 121 -10.90 -1.55 -18.06
C ASP A 121 -10.24 -2.94 -18.13
N ASN A 122 -10.24 -3.70 -17.01
CA ASN A 122 -9.70 -5.06 -16.89
C ASN A 122 -8.22 -5.19 -17.31
N LEU A 123 -7.41 -4.15 -17.06
CA LEU A 123 -5.99 -4.24 -17.38
C LEU A 123 -5.28 -5.26 -16.48
N PRO A 124 -4.37 -6.09 -17.03
CA PRO A 124 -3.71 -7.15 -16.28
C PRO A 124 -2.91 -6.63 -15.09
N ALA A 125 -3.18 -7.15 -13.89
CA ALA A 125 -2.42 -6.82 -12.69
C ALA A 125 -2.10 -8.09 -11.90
N ASN A 126 -0.94 -8.09 -11.25
CA ASN A 126 -0.54 -9.07 -10.26
C ASN A 126 -0.53 -8.39 -8.90
N PHE A 127 -1.35 -8.92 -7.98
CA PHE A 127 -1.48 -8.40 -6.64
C PHE A 127 -0.45 -9.04 -5.72
N LEU A 128 0.46 -8.21 -5.23
CA LEU A 128 1.47 -8.61 -4.25
C LEU A 128 0.90 -8.56 -2.82
N PRO A 129 1.46 -9.34 -1.89
CA PRO A 129 1.02 -9.34 -0.49
C PRO A 129 1.30 -8.00 0.20
N ALA A 130 0.60 -7.74 1.30
CA ALA A 130 0.65 -6.46 2.02
C ALA A 130 2.05 -6.12 2.56
N TYR A 131 2.87 -7.12 2.89
CA TYR A 131 4.26 -6.88 3.32
C TYR A 131 5.13 -6.21 2.24
N CYS A 132 4.71 -6.21 0.97
CA CYS A 132 5.37 -5.48 -0.11
C CYS A 132 5.03 -3.99 -0.15
N ASN A 133 4.04 -3.53 0.61
CA ASN A 133 3.65 -2.11 0.76
C ASN A 133 2.83 -1.95 2.05
N TRP A 134 3.51 -2.08 3.19
CA TRP A 134 2.85 -2.17 4.49
C TRP A 134 2.38 -0.81 4.98
N MET A 135 1.12 -0.76 5.42
CA MET A 135 0.46 0.45 5.89
C MET A 135 0.32 0.42 7.42
N PRO A 136 1.25 1.01 8.18
CA PRO A 136 1.23 0.93 9.64
C PRO A 136 0.03 1.68 10.26
N GLY A 137 -0.59 2.59 9.52
CA GLY A 137 -1.86 3.20 9.91
C GLY A 137 -3.02 2.20 10.00
N ASP A 138 -3.02 1.13 9.21
CA ASP A 138 -4.05 0.09 9.25
C ASP A 138 -3.71 -1.06 10.19
N ALA A 139 -2.41 -1.39 10.33
CA ALA A 139 -1.92 -2.36 11.30
C ALA A 139 -0.50 -2.01 11.76
N ALA A 140 -0.33 -1.73 13.05
CA ALA A 140 1.00 -1.55 13.62
C ALA A 140 1.81 -2.85 13.44
N PRO A 141 3.06 -2.79 12.92
CA PRO A 141 3.88 -3.98 12.74
C PRO A 141 4.28 -4.57 14.10
N ARG A 142 4.76 -5.82 14.09
CA ARG A 142 5.55 -6.35 15.20
C ARG A 142 7.03 -6.16 14.92
N PHE A 143 7.84 -6.24 15.98
CA PHE A 143 9.29 -6.18 15.87
C PHE A 143 9.91 -7.52 16.23
N ASP A 144 10.66 -8.11 15.30
CA ASP A 144 11.53 -9.25 15.57
C ASP A 144 12.84 -8.70 16.13
N GLY A 145 13.02 -8.81 17.45
CA GLY A 145 14.19 -8.27 18.14
C GLY A 145 15.46 -9.04 17.85
N LYS A 146 15.37 -10.32 17.46
CA LYS A 146 16.53 -11.14 17.11
C LYS A 146 17.08 -10.79 15.74
N ARG A 147 16.22 -10.46 14.78
CA ARG A 147 16.62 -10.10 13.42
C ARG A 147 16.72 -8.59 13.21
N GLY A 148 16.18 -7.78 14.12
CA GLY A 148 16.08 -6.33 13.96
C GLY A 148 15.15 -5.93 12.81
N LEU A 149 14.03 -6.63 12.63
CA LEU A 149 13.14 -6.44 11.48
C LEU A 149 11.69 -6.22 11.91
N PHE A 150 10.99 -5.33 11.21
CA PHE A 150 9.54 -5.23 11.29
C PHE A 150 8.89 -6.39 10.53
N VAL A 151 7.90 -7.01 11.15
CA VAL A 151 7.20 -8.20 10.64
C VAL A 151 5.70 -8.05 10.76
N GLU A 152 4.96 -8.86 10.02
CA GLU A 152 3.51 -8.94 10.13
C GLU A 152 3.08 -9.30 11.57
N PRO A 153 1.97 -8.73 12.09
CA PRO A 153 1.57 -8.96 13.48
C PRO A 153 1.18 -10.39 13.82
N TYR A 154 0.67 -11.12 12.83
CA TYR A 154 0.12 -12.45 13.00
C TYR A 154 1.05 -13.50 12.35
N MET A 155 0.95 -14.76 12.76
CA MET A 155 1.77 -15.87 12.21
C MET A 155 1.56 -16.02 10.68
N PRO A 156 2.61 -16.20 9.86
CA PRO A 156 3.95 -16.65 10.24
C PRO A 156 4.95 -15.52 10.55
N HIS A 157 4.48 -14.28 10.73
CA HIS A 157 5.35 -13.11 10.93
C HIS A 157 6.28 -12.86 9.73
N GLU A 158 5.73 -12.83 8.52
CA GLU A 158 6.50 -12.47 7.33
C GLU A 158 7.19 -11.11 7.52
N THR A 159 8.41 -11.00 6.99
CA THR A 159 9.14 -9.74 7.02
C THR A 159 8.39 -8.70 6.21
N ILE A 160 8.20 -7.51 6.79
CA ILE A 160 7.74 -6.36 6.02
C ILE A 160 8.88 -5.92 5.11
N GLY A 161 8.66 -6.00 3.81
CA GLY A 161 9.68 -5.62 2.82
C GLY A 161 9.74 -4.11 2.59
N ILE A 162 8.58 -3.46 2.46
CA ILE A 162 8.48 -2.00 2.29
C ILE A 162 7.49 -1.46 3.31
N MET A 163 7.93 -0.46 4.08
CA MET A 163 7.12 0.27 5.04
C MET A 163 6.67 1.59 4.39
N HIS A 164 5.36 1.84 4.32
CA HIS A 164 4.81 3.02 3.63
C HIS A 164 3.95 3.87 4.57
N LEU A 165 4.44 5.07 4.88
CA LEU A 165 3.82 6.01 5.80
C LEU A 165 2.87 6.98 5.09
N ALA A 166 1.92 6.48 4.30
CA ALA A 166 1.09 7.31 3.42
C ALA A 166 0.25 8.39 4.13
N GLY A 167 -0.03 8.23 5.42
CA GLY A 167 -0.80 9.19 6.22
C GLY A 167 0.10 10.11 7.06
N SER A 168 -0.24 11.39 7.18
CA SER A 168 0.50 12.37 8.00
C SER A 168 0.69 11.90 9.45
N GLU A 169 -0.36 11.38 10.09
CA GLU A 169 -0.31 10.84 11.45
C GLU A 169 0.75 9.73 11.59
N GLN A 170 0.90 8.89 10.56
CA GLN A 170 1.85 7.77 10.57
C GLN A 170 3.30 8.25 10.54
N LYS A 171 3.54 9.42 9.95
CA LYS A 171 4.86 10.03 9.86
C LYS A 171 5.30 10.64 11.18
N GLU A 172 4.38 11.08 12.04
CA GLU A 172 4.73 11.86 13.24
C GLU A 172 4.52 11.07 14.54
N GLN A 173 3.68 10.04 14.53
CA GLN A 173 3.37 9.29 15.74
C GLN A 173 4.52 8.38 16.19
N VAL A 174 4.68 8.28 17.51
CA VAL A 174 5.48 7.24 18.15
C VAL A 174 4.59 6.02 18.37
N PHE A 175 4.97 4.91 17.75
CA PHE A 175 4.25 3.65 17.88
C PHE A 175 4.75 2.88 19.10
N THR A 176 3.83 2.25 19.83
CA THR A 176 4.17 1.21 20.81
C THR A 176 3.97 -0.15 20.14
N LEU A 177 5.06 -0.80 19.75
CA LEU A 177 5.05 -2.07 19.01
C LEU A 177 5.33 -3.23 19.97
N THR A 178 4.71 -4.38 19.73
CA THR A 178 5.04 -5.61 20.48
C THR A 178 6.21 -6.33 19.81
N ARG A 179 7.10 -6.90 20.63
CA ARG A 179 8.20 -7.74 20.13
C ARG A 179 7.74 -9.18 19.91
N LEU A 180 8.40 -9.94 19.03
CA LEU A 180 8.18 -11.38 18.91
C LEU A 180 8.57 -12.12 20.20
N GLU A 181 9.63 -11.66 20.85
CA GLU A 181 10.21 -12.24 22.07
C GLU A 181 9.44 -11.85 23.35
N GLY A 182 8.40 -11.03 23.23
CA GLY A 182 7.68 -10.45 24.35
C GLY A 182 8.17 -9.05 24.74
N GLY A 183 7.32 -8.32 25.46
CA GLY A 183 7.54 -6.90 25.75
C GLY A 183 7.20 -5.98 24.58
N THR A 184 7.54 -4.70 24.75
CA THR A 184 7.20 -3.64 23.78
C THR A 184 8.39 -2.73 23.49
N ILE A 185 8.30 -2.01 22.38
CA ILE A 185 9.20 -0.91 22.02
C ILE A 185 8.40 0.33 21.67
N LYS A 186 8.98 1.50 21.92
CA LYS A 186 8.45 2.79 21.45
C LYS A 186 9.36 3.34 20.38
N THR A 187 8.84 3.61 19.19
CA THR A 187 9.65 4.12 18.07
C THR A 187 8.79 4.81 17.02
N GLY A 188 9.38 5.75 16.29
CA GLY A 188 8.82 6.20 15.01
C GLY A 188 9.04 5.14 13.93
N LEU A 189 8.30 5.21 12.83
CA LEU A 189 8.44 4.27 11.72
C LEU A 189 9.10 4.88 10.49
N ARG A 190 9.65 6.11 10.57
CA ARG A 190 10.49 6.63 9.48
C ARG A 190 11.82 5.87 9.45
N TYR A 191 12.41 5.76 8.27
CA TYR A 191 13.70 5.09 8.10
C TYR A 191 14.73 5.52 9.15
N HIS A 192 14.89 6.83 9.35
CA HIS A 192 15.79 7.43 10.35
C HIS A 192 15.51 6.96 11.79
N ASP A 193 14.25 6.90 12.22
CA ASP A 193 13.86 6.56 13.60
C ASP A 193 14.19 5.09 13.93
N THR A 194 14.22 4.26 12.90
CA THR A 194 14.35 2.81 13.04
C THR A 194 15.80 2.31 13.03
N GLN A 195 16.76 3.16 12.65
CA GLN A 195 18.17 2.76 12.47
C GLN A 195 18.76 2.13 13.73
N ALA A 196 18.61 2.79 14.88
CA ALA A 196 19.18 2.32 16.14
C ALA A 196 18.64 0.94 16.55
N LEU A 197 17.36 0.68 16.29
CA LEU A 197 16.73 -0.60 16.57
C LEU A 197 17.26 -1.72 15.68
N ARG A 198 17.51 -1.40 14.40
CA ARG A 198 18.00 -2.37 13.42
C ARG A 198 19.49 -2.70 13.63
N HIS A 199 20.29 -1.73 14.08
CA HIS A 199 21.71 -1.94 14.39
C HIS A 199 21.92 -2.74 15.69
N ALA A 200 21.12 -2.49 16.73
CA ALA A 200 21.24 -3.19 18.00
C ALA A 200 20.96 -4.71 17.94
N ALA A 201 20.43 -5.21 16.81
CA ALA A 201 20.22 -6.64 16.58
C ALA A 201 21.30 -7.28 15.68
N ALA A 202 22.20 -6.48 15.12
CA ALA A 202 23.32 -6.95 14.30
C ALA A 202 24.61 -7.19 15.12
N GLU A 203 24.60 -6.75 16.39
CA GLU A 203 25.64 -6.97 17.41
C GLU A 203 25.29 -8.18 18.29
#